data_AF-A0A8I1UPL5-F1
#
_entry.id   AF-A0A8I1UPL5-F1
#
_cell.length_a   1.000
_cell.length_b   1.000
_cell.length_c   1.000
_cell.angle_alpha   90.00
_cell.angle_beta   90.00
_cell.angle_gamma   90.00
#
_symmetry.space_group_name_H-M   'P 1'
#
loop_
_entity.id
_entity.type
_entity.pdbx_description
1 polymer ?
#
loop_
_entity_poly.entity_id
_entity_poly.type
_entity_poly.pdbx_seq_one_letter_code
_entity_poly.pdbx_strand_id
1 'polypeptide(L)' 'MDDRKPAAGAPTIDEIYRQLKKGLGHELVDDNNVFELIRRSEQDGQAVLAQELREWKFPCKPDRPEAPARRAGHR' A
#
# COMPACT_ATOMS: atom_id res chain seq x y z
N MET A 1 1.17 -10.65 29.58
CA MET A 1 1.73 -9.58 28.74
C MET A 1 2.73 -10.29 27.85
N ASP A 2 2.40 -10.53 26.58
CA ASP A 2 3.25 -11.29 25.68
C ASP A 2 4.53 -10.50 25.35
N ASP A 3 5.65 -10.86 26.00
CA ASP A 3 7.02 -10.38 25.75
C ASP A 3 7.59 -10.90 24.42
N ARG A 4 6.85 -10.75 23.32
CA ARG A 4 7.39 -11.02 21.99
C ARG A 4 8.32 -9.87 21.60
N LYS A 5 9.58 -9.95 22.04
CA LYS A 5 10.68 -9.12 21.52
C LYS A 5 10.64 -9.24 19.99
N PRO A 6 10.38 -8.15 19.23
CA PRO A 6 10.40 -8.23 17.78
C PRO A 6 11.79 -8.67 17.33
N ALA A 7 11.85 -9.56 16.34
CA ALA A 7 13.10 -10.01 15.75
C ALA A 7 13.89 -8.77 15.31
N ALA A 8 15.13 -8.66 15.78
CA ALA A 8 16.00 -7.54 15.44
C ALA A 8 16.26 -7.56 13.93
N GLY A 9 15.53 -6.72 13.18
CA GLY A 9 15.75 -6.60 11.73
C GLY A 9 14.73 -5.77 10.96
N ALA A 10 13.44 -5.87 11.30
CA ALA A 10 12.39 -5.16 10.56
C ALA A 10 11.54 -4.27 11.48
N PRO A 11 11.18 -3.04 11.05
CA PRO A 11 10.30 -2.18 11.82
C PRO A 11 8.92 -2.80 11.97
N THR A 12 8.33 -2.68 13.16
CA THR A 12 6.97 -3.13 13.45
C THR A 12 5.92 -2.29 12.74
N ILE A 13 4.70 -2.81 12.61
CA ILE A 13 3.55 -2.08 12.05
C ILE A 13 3.35 -0.73 12.77
N ASP A 14 3.44 -0.71 14.10
CA ASP A 14 3.32 0.54 14.87
C ASP A 14 4.46 1.53 14.59
N GLU A 15 5.68 1.05 14.34
CA GLU A 15 6.82 1.91 13.98
C GLU A 15 6.66 2.50 12.57
N ILE A 16 6.25 1.70 11.60
CA ILE A 16 5.97 2.16 10.24
C ILE A 16 4.80 3.16 10.28
N TYR A 17 3.72 2.83 10.99
CA TYR A 17 2.56 3.71 11.13
C TYR A 17 2.90 5.07 11.75
N ARG A 18 3.75 5.11 12.80
CA ARG A 18 4.23 6.38 13.39
C ARG A 18 5.06 7.22 12.42
N GLN A 19 5.76 6.60 11.47
CA GLN A 19 6.50 7.31 10.42
C GLN A 19 5.55 7.83 9.35
N LEU A 20 4.57 7.03 8.93
CA LEU A 20 3.56 7.43 7.93
C LEU A 20 2.74 8.63 8.39
N LYS A 21 2.38 8.72 9.68
CA LYS A 21 1.73 9.91 10.26
C LYS A 21 2.54 11.20 10.14
N LYS A 22 3.85 11.09 9.87
CA LYS A 22 4.76 12.22 9.65
C LYS A 22 5.09 12.43 8.17
N GLY A 23 4.46 11.68 7.26
CA GLY A 23 4.77 11.67 5.83
C GLY A 23 6.08 10.95 5.48
N LEU A 24 6.56 10.03 6.33
CA LEU A 24 7.80 9.28 6.16
C LEU A 24 7.54 7.77 6.11
N GLY A 25 8.51 6.97 5.67
CA GLY A 25 8.43 5.50 5.78
C GLY A 25 7.53 4.83 4.73
N HIS A 26 7.20 5.53 3.63
CA HIS A 26 6.50 4.93 2.50
C HIS A 26 7.31 3.79 1.87
N GLU A 27 8.65 3.86 1.89
CA GLU A 27 9.52 2.75 1.45
C GLU A 27 9.44 1.49 2.32
N LEU A 28 8.87 1.60 3.53
CA LEU A 28 8.68 0.47 4.44
C LEU A 28 7.32 -0.22 4.23
N VAL A 29 6.45 0.34 3.39
CA VAL A 29 5.16 -0.26 3.06
C VAL A 29 5.35 -1.33 2.00
N ASP A 30 4.80 -2.52 2.26
CA ASP A 30 4.85 -3.67 1.35
C ASP A 30 3.52 -4.44 1.32
N ASP A 31 3.39 -5.38 0.39
CA ASP A 31 2.16 -6.17 0.19
C ASP A 31 1.74 -6.97 1.44
N ASN A 32 2.67 -7.30 2.33
CA ASN A 32 2.40 -8.05 3.56
C ASN A 32 1.87 -7.15 4.68
N ASN A 33 2.31 -5.89 4.71
CA ASN A 33 1.99 -4.97 5.82
C ASN A 33 0.91 -3.93 5.49
N VAL A 34 0.66 -3.64 4.20
CA VAL A 34 -0.25 -2.57 3.77
C VAL A 34 -1.67 -2.73 4.31
N PHE A 35 -2.18 -3.97 4.40
CA PHE A 35 -3.52 -4.22 4.93
C PHE A 35 -3.65 -3.89 6.42
N GLU A 36 -2.62 -4.22 7.20
CA GLU A 36 -2.64 -3.97 8.64
C GLU A 36 -2.46 -2.47 8.92
N LEU A 37 -1.66 -1.77 8.10
CA LEU A 37 -1.54 -0.32 8.14
C LEU A 37 -2.85 0.40 7.77
N ILE A 38 -3.58 -0.08 6.76
CA ILE A 38 -4.92 0.45 6.42
C ILE A 38 -5.85 0.29 7.63
N ARG A 39 -5.95 -0.92 8.20
CA ARG A 39 -6.81 -1.19 9.36
C ARG A 39 -6.45 -0.29 10.55
N ARG A 40 -5.15 -0.13 10.84
CA ARG A 40 -4.68 0.73 11.93
C ARG A 40 -5.05 2.19 11.70
N SER A 41 -4.90 2.66 10.46
CA SER A 41 -5.26 4.03 10.06
C SER A 41 -6.76 4.28 10.21
N GLU A 42 -7.61 3.33 9.84
CA GLU A 42 -9.06 3.39 10.04
C GLU A 42 -9.43 3.45 11.53
N GLN A 43 -8.78 2.63 12.37
CA GLN A 43 -9.02 2.60 13.81
C GLN A 43 -8.65 3.92 14.52
N ASP A 44 -7.61 4.61 14.04
CA ASP A 44 -7.12 5.90 14.59
C ASP A 44 -7.76 7.12 13.90
N GLY A 45 -8.75 6.90 13.01
CA GLY A 45 -9.45 7.96 12.28
C GLY A 45 -8.61 8.68 11.21
N GLN A 46 -7.48 8.12 10.78
CA GLN A 46 -6.62 8.67 9.74
C GLN A 46 -7.14 8.32 8.34
N ALA A 47 -8.31 8.87 7.97
CA ALA A 47 -9.01 8.51 6.73
C ALA A 47 -8.19 8.80 5.46
N VAL A 48 -7.42 9.88 5.42
CA VAL A 48 -6.55 10.23 4.29
C VAL A 48 -5.45 9.19 4.12
N LEU A 49 -4.72 8.88 5.20
CA LEU A 49 -3.67 7.87 5.17
C LEU A 49 -4.20 6.48 4.79
N ALA A 50 -5.36 6.09 5.29
CA ALA A 50 -6.01 4.85 4.90
C ALA A 50 -6.32 4.82 3.39
N GLN A 51 -6.75 5.95 2.82
CA GLN A 51 -7.00 6.07 1.39
C GLN A 51 -5.71 5.96 0.57
N GLU A 52 -4.66 6.68 0.97
CA GLU A 52 -3.35 6.63 0.30
C GLU A 52 -2.78 5.21 0.27
N LEU A 53 -2.88 4.46 1.37
CA LEU A 53 -2.43 3.07 1.45
C LEU A 53 -3.26 2.12 0.55
N ARG A 54 -4.56 2.39 0.37
CA ARG A 54 -5.39 1.64 -0.58
C ARG A 54 -4.98 1.93 -2.03
N GLU A 55 -4.70 3.19 -2.35
CA GLU A 55 -4.22 3.57 -3.68
C GLU A 55 -2.84 2.96 -3.98
N TRP A 56 -1.96 2.90 -2.97
CA TRP A 56 -0.69 2.22 -3.08
C TRP A 56 -0.84 0.73 -3.41
N LYS A 57 -1.77 0.03 -2.74
CA LYS A 57 -2.06 -1.39 -2.98
C LYS A 57 -2.61 -1.66 -4.38
N PHE A 58 -3.40 -0.73 -4.92
CA PHE A 58 -3.96 -0.82 -6.26
C PHE A 58 -3.28 0.21 -7.14
N PRO A 59 -2.00 0.00 -7.54
CA PRO A 59 -1.41 0.87 -8.54
C PRO A 59 -2.30 0.73 -9.77
N CYS A 60 -3.09 1.78 -10.04
CA CYS A 60 -4.06 1.79 -11.12
C CYS A 60 -3.34 1.26 -12.36
N LYS A 61 -3.78 0.09 -12.85
CA LYS A 61 -3.30 -0.40 -14.14
C LYS A 61 -3.57 0.75 -15.13
N PRO A 62 -2.60 1.18 -15.95
CA PRO A 62 -2.95 2.08 -17.02
C PRO A 62 -4.03 1.37 -17.84
N ASP A 63 -5.21 1.97 -17.85
CA ASP A 63 -6.27 1.63 -18.79
C ASP A 63 -5.67 1.87 -20.19
N ARG A 64 -5.18 0.80 -20.79
CA ARG A 64 -5.02 0.76 -22.23
C ARG A 64 -5.83 -0.44 -22.70
N PRO A 65 -7.05 -0.23 -23.21
CA PRO A 65 -7.52 -1.13 -24.24
C PRO A 65 -6.51 -1.01 -25.38
N GLU A 66 -5.63 -2.00 -25.53
CA GLU A 66 -4.92 -2.20 -26.78
C GLU A 66 -6.00 -2.41 -27.84
N ALA A 67 -6.31 -1.34 -28.57
CA ALA A 67 -7.24 -1.40 -29.68
C ALA A 67 -6.77 -2.54 -30.60
N PRO A 68 -7.65 -3.49 -30.99
CA PRO A 68 -7.24 -4.57 -31.86
C PRO A 68 -6.70 -3.93 -33.14
N ALA A 69 -5.44 -4.25 -33.46
CA ALA A 69 -4.82 -3.83 -34.71
C ALA A 69 -5.73 -4.26 -35.86
N ARG A 70 -6.47 -3.30 -36.41
CA ARG A 70 -7.18 -3.46 -37.68
C ARG A 70 -6.12 -3.63 -38.75
N ARG A 71 -5.65 -4.86 -38.96
CA ARG A 71 -5.18 -5.30 -40.28
C ARG A 71 -6.33 -6.00 -40.96
N ALA A 72 -7.27 -5.18 -41.43
CA ALA A 72 -8.13 -5.58 -42.54
C ALA A 72 -7.19 -5.88 -43.71
N GLY A 73 -7.15 -7.14 -44.13
CA GLY A 73 -6.59 -7.48 -45.42
C GLY A 73 -7.40 -6.77 -46.50
N HIS A 74 -6.71 -6.03 -47.36
CA HIS A 74 -7.27 -5.60 -48.63
C HIS A 74 -6.19 -5.63 -49.71
N ARG A 75 -6.41 -6.61 -50.60
CA ARG A 75 -5.94 -6.80 -51.98
C ARG A 75 -4.50 -7.26 -52.22
#